data_AF-A0A5Q4E726-F1
#
_entry.id   AF-A0A5Q4E726-F1
#
_cell.length_a   1.000
_cell.length_b   1.000
_cell.length_c   1.000
_cell.angle_alpha   90.00
_cell.angle_beta   90.00
_cell.angle_gamma   90.00
#
_symmetry.space_group_name_H-M   'P 1'
#
loop_
_entity.id
_entity.type
_entity.pdbx_description
1 polymer ?
#
loop_
_entity_poly.entity_id
_entity_poly.type
_entity_poly.pdbx_seq_one_letter_code
_entity_poly.pdbx_strand_id
1 'polypeptide(L)'
;MKNTNYLLILLTLTLFVHSCASKKETTQKAPNAIGDNFVYIPEGIAIINDDTIAVSPFWISRYELSNTDYLAFLNDLKDKGLDAAYKLALPDTVQWINHTEYGKPLAENYLRHPAYKNHPVVNISHKAATLFCEWLTEKHNSNSEAGTRYVFRLPTHSEWLRAAQAGENRPYSWNTPYLRDTEGRFRANFKHIPNELLSFDQQTQQISIAPNSRKHGFFQTDENGIPGTKITIATPVDAYWAGTSGLYNMNGNVAEMIDTKGIAVGGSWNCLGNDVQNTSVMKYNGPSPFVGFRVVMAKESN
;
A
#
# COMPACT_ATOMS: atom_id res chain seq x y z
N MET A 1 30.94 44.23 67.35
CA MET A 1 29.61 43.59 67.46
C MET A 1 29.10 43.28 66.04
N LYS A 2 29.00 41.98 65.75
CA LYS A 2 28.29 41.29 64.66
C LYS A 2 28.54 41.72 63.20
N ASN A 3 29.54 41.07 62.60
CA ASN A 3 29.58 40.76 61.16
C ASN A 3 28.50 39.71 60.84
N THR A 4 27.65 39.98 59.86
CA THR A 4 26.73 38.98 59.30
C THR A 4 27.12 38.77 57.83
N ASN A 5 27.75 37.63 57.57
CA ASN A 5 28.07 37.13 56.24
C ASN A 5 26.77 36.75 55.51
N TYR A 6 26.53 37.33 54.33
CA TYR A 6 25.57 36.79 53.38
C TYR A 6 26.27 35.71 52.55
N LEU A 7 25.95 34.45 52.84
CA LEU A 7 26.37 33.31 52.05
C LEU A 7 25.50 33.26 50.78
N LEU A 8 26.09 33.62 49.63
CA LEU A 8 25.46 33.48 48.32
C LEU A 8 25.48 31.99 47.94
N ILE A 9 24.34 31.31 48.03
CA ILE A 9 24.21 29.92 47.53
C ILE A 9 24.05 30.00 46.01
N LEU A 10 25.13 29.75 45.27
CA LEU A 10 25.08 29.48 43.84
C LEU A 10 24.46 28.09 43.63
N LEU A 11 23.20 28.03 43.20
CA LEU A 11 22.61 26.82 42.63
C LEU A 11 23.23 26.58 41.24
N THR A 12 24.21 25.69 41.15
CA THR A 12 24.71 25.21 39.86
C THR A 12 23.68 24.28 39.24
N LEU A 13 22.92 24.79 38.28
CA LEU A 13 22.04 24.00 37.43
C LEU A 13 22.91 23.17 36.48
N THR A 14 23.22 21.92 36.86
CA THR A 14 23.86 20.97 35.95
C THR A 14 22.86 20.58 34.87
N LEU A 15 22.94 21.25 33.71
CA LEU A 15 22.31 20.78 32.49
C LEU A 15 22.91 19.42 32.13
N PHE A 16 22.15 18.35 32.36
CA PHE A 16 22.39 17.07 31.70
C PHE A 16 22.11 17.27 30.21
N VAL A 17 23.16 17.58 29.45
CA VAL A 17 23.13 17.47 28.00
C VAL A 17 23.01 15.99 27.69
N HIS A 18 21.78 15.48 27.59
CA HIS A 18 21.54 14.23 26.91
C HIS A 18 22.01 14.44 25.48
N SER A 19 23.19 13.91 25.18
CA SER A 19 23.67 13.72 23.82
C SER A 19 22.55 13.00 23.06
N CYS A 20 21.80 13.76 22.28
CA CYS A 20 20.88 13.24 21.31
C CYS A 20 21.78 12.69 20.20
N ALA A 21 22.35 11.51 20.45
CA ALA A 21 22.93 10.70 19.40
C ALA A 21 21.78 10.38 18.46
N SER A 22 21.66 11.16 17.39
CA SER A 22 20.88 10.81 16.21
C SER A 22 21.22 9.34 15.92
N LYS A 23 20.22 8.45 16.11
CA LYS A 23 20.30 7.10 15.58
C LYS A 23 20.52 7.29 14.09
N LYS A 24 21.77 7.09 13.67
CA LYS A 24 22.17 7.05 12.28
C LYS A 24 21.29 5.98 11.67
N GLU A 25 20.27 6.37 10.90
CA GLU A 25 19.49 5.42 10.11
C GLU A 25 20.49 4.67 9.25
N THR A 26 20.76 3.42 9.61
CA THR A 26 21.49 2.48 8.79
C THR A 26 20.59 2.21 7.60
N THR A 27 20.69 3.08 6.59
CA THR A 27 20.21 2.82 5.24
C THR A 27 21.06 1.68 4.69
N GLN A 28 20.72 0.46 5.10
CA GLN A 28 21.29 -0.73 4.49
C GLN A 28 20.81 -0.72 3.04
N LYS A 29 21.68 -0.28 2.13
CA LYS A 29 21.39 -0.33 0.70
C LYS A 29 20.98 -1.75 0.36
N ALA A 30 19.91 -1.90 -0.40
CA ALA A 30 19.58 -3.18 -0.99
C ALA A 30 20.84 -3.70 -1.72
N PRO A 31 21.10 -5.02 -1.72
CA PRO A 31 22.20 -5.59 -2.49
C PRO A 31 22.18 -4.98 -3.90
N ASN A 32 23.35 -4.59 -4.42
CA ASN A 32 23.52 -3.75 -5.63
C ASN A 32 22.73 -4.22 -6.88
N ALA A 33 22.17 -5.44 -6.87
CA ALA A 33 21.34 -6.01 -7.92
C ALA A 33 19.83 -5.64 -7.88
N ILE A 34 19.31 -5.01 -6.82
CA ILE A 34 17.85 -4.87 -6.60
C ILE A 34 17.31 -3.45 -6.95
N GLY A 35 18.19 -2.48 -7.18
CA GLY A 35 17.84 -1.13 -7.62
C GLY A 35 17.04 -0.31 -6.58
N ASP A 36 16.66 0.91 -6.96
CA ASP A 36 15.94 1.86 -6.10
C ASP A 36 14.45 1.50 -5.85
N ASN A 37 14.00 0.37 -6.41
CA ASN A 37 12.61 -0.09 -6.42
C ASN A 37 12.21 -0.90 -5.17
N PHE A 38 13.14 -1.24 -4.29
CA PHE A 38 12.84 -1.89 -3.00
C PHE A 38 13.31 -1.03 -1.83
N VAL A 39 12.56 -1.11 -0.74
CA VAL A 39 12.83 -0.45 0.53
C VAL A 39 13.16 -1.52 1.57
N TYR A 40 14.25 -1.31 2.31
CA TYR A 40 14.59 -2.14 3.46
C TYR A 40 13.72 -1.76 4.66
N ILE A 41 13.05 -2.76 5.23
CA ILE A 41 12.29 -2.63 6.47
C ILE A 41 13.08 -3.35 7.57
N PRO A 42 13.53 -2.64 8.62
CA PRO A 42 14.28 -3.24 9.70
C PRO A 42 13.38 -4.16 10.54
N GLU A 43 14.02 -5.02 11.31
CA GLU A 43 13.34 -5.85 12.30
C GLU A 43 12.45 -5.02 13.24
N GLY A 44 11.43 -5.65 13.80
CA GLY A 44 10.58 -5.03 14.80
C GLY A 44 9.32 -5.84 15.06
N ILE A 45 8.23 -5.15 15.33
CA ILE A 45 6.95 -5.76 15.69
C ILE A 45 5.80 -5.19 14.85
N ALA A 46 4.78 -6.01 14.63
CA ALA A 46 3.47 -5.59 14.16
C ALA A 46 2.42 -6.01 15.20
N ILE A 47 1.38 -5.20 15.38
CA ILE A 47 0.28 -5.50 16.29
C ILE A 47 -0.96 -5.79 15.45
N ILE A 48 -1.45 -7.03 15.49
CA ILE A 48 -2.62 -7.48 14.73
C ILE A 48 -3.61 -8.09 15.73
N ASN A 49 -4.82 -7.53 15.83
CA ASN A 49 -5.85 -8.00 16.78
C ASN A 49 -5.32 -8.14 18.22
N ASP A 50 -4.59 -7.12 18.69
CA ASP A 50 -3.91 -7.09 20.01
C ASP A 50 -2.74 -8.08 20.19
N ASP A 51 -2.48 -8.95 19.22
CA ASP A 51 -1.31 -9.83 19.23
C ASP A 51 -0.06 -9.09 18.75
N THR A 52 1.03 -9.19 19.52
CA THR A 52 2.34 -8.67 19.13
C THR A 52 3.11 -9.73 18.35
N ILE A 53 3.37 -9.47 17.08
CA ILE A 53 4.04 -10.38 16.16
C ILE A 53 5.43 -9.83 15.85
N ALA A 54 6.48 -10.62 16.13
CA ALA A 54 7.84 -10.29 15.74
C ALA A 54 8.01 -10.40 14.22
N VAL A 55 8.66 -9.40 13.62
CA VAL A 55 8.89 -9.29 12.18
C VAL A 55 10.40 -9.19 11.94
N SER A 56 10.97 -10.21 11.31
CA SER A 56 12.35 -10.22 10.81
C SER A 56 12.58 -9.11 9.77
N PRO A 57 13.82 -8.67 9.50
CA PRO A 57 14.06 -7.67 8.49
C PRO A 57 13.84 -8.22 7.07
N PHE A 58 13.30 -7.40 6.18
CA PHE A 58 12.99 -7.76 4.79
C PHE A 58 13.10 -6.56 3.86
N TRP A 59 13.06 -6.80 2.55
CA TRP A 59 12.85 -5.76 1.55
C TRP A 59 11.45 -5.87 0.97
N ILE A 60 10.83 -4.74 0.65
CA ILE A 60 9.52 -4.69 0.00
C ILE A 60 9.51 -3.69 -1.15
N SER A 61 8.78 -3.99 -2.22
CA SER A 61 8.72 -3.10 -3.38
C SER A 61 8.13 -1.75 -2.98
N ARG A 62 8.78 -0.69 -3.46
CA ARG A 62 8.42 0.71 -3.19
C ARG A 62 7.00 1.04 -3.63
N TYR A 63 6.56 0.40 -4.69
CA TYR A 63 5.30 0.60 -5.38
C TYR A 63 4.49 -0.71 -5.42
N GLU A 64 3.19 -0.58 -5.69
CA GLU A 64 2.37 -1.66 -6.23
C GLU A 64 2.98 -2.18 -7.54
N LEU A 65 2.80 -3.45 -7.89
CA LEU A 65 3.34 -3.98 -9.14
C LEU A 65 2.66 -3.33 -10.34
N SER A 66 3.45 -2.75 -11.26
CA SER A 66 2.93 -2.04 -12.42
C SER A 66 2.44 -2.99 -13.52
N ASN A 67 1.55 -2.49 -14.38
CA ASN A 67 1.16 -3.17 -15.63
C ASN A 67 2.35 -3.49 -16.52
N THR A 68 3.36 -2.61 -16.58
CA THR A 68 4.58 -2.83 -17.39
C THR A 68 5.38 -4.02 -16.89
N ASP A 69 5.61 -4.10 -15.58
CA ASP A 69 6.38 -5.19 -14.99
C ASP A 69 5.65 -6.53 -15.12
N TYR A 70 4.33 -6.51 -14.92
CA TYR A 70 3.50 -7.71 -15.11
C TYR A 70 3.46 -8.16 -16.58
N LEU A 71 3.43 -7.22 -17.54
CA LEU A 71 3.53 -7.56 -18.97
C LEU A 71 4.87 -8.20 -19.34
N ALA A 72 5.97 -7.76 -18.73
CA ALA A 72 7.28 -8.39 -18.95
C ALA A 72 7.28 -9.86 -18.51
N PHE A 73 6.61 -10.18 -17.40
CA PHE A 73 6.36 -11.55 -16.96
C PHE A 73 5.50 -12.34 -17.94
N LEU A 74 4.37 -11.80 -18.37
CA LEU A 74 3.49 -12.47 -19.34
C LEU A 74 4.19 -12.75 -20.67
N ASN A 75 5.00 -11.80 -21.16
CA ASN A 75 5.77 -11.98 -22.39
C ASN A 75 6.82 -13.09 -22.23
N ASP A 76 7.55 -13.13 -21.11
CA ASP A 76 8.55 -14.18 -20.85
C ASP A 76 7.93 -15.58 -20.80
N LEU A 77 6.75 -15.73 -20.17
CA LEU A 77 6.00 -16.99 -20.19
C LEU A 77 5.62 -17.41 -21.61
N LYS A 78 5.15 -16.46 -22.42
CA LYS A 78 4.75 -16.69 -23.80
C LYS A 78 5.95 -17.07 -24.68
N ASP A 79 7.06 -16.36 -24.55
CA ASP A 79 8.29 -16.59 -25.33
C ASP A 79 8.92 -17.95 -25.01
N LYS A 80 8.78 -18.44 -23.77
CA LYS A 80 9.19 -19.78 -23.35
C LYS A 80 8.18 -20.88 -23.71
N GLY A 81 7.03 -20.56 -24.31
CA GLY A 81 5.99 -21.53 -24.65
C GLY A 81 5.27 -22.13 -23.44
N LEU A 82 5.26 -21.44 -22.29
CA LEU A 82 4.60 -21.90 -21.06
C LEU A 82 3.10 -21.56 -21.07
N ASP A 83 2.36 -22.11 -22.04
CA ASP A 83 0.98 -21.73 -22.34
C ASP A 83 0.01 -21.87 -21.15
N ALA A 84 0.17 -22.93 -20.34
CA ALA A 84 -0.68 -23.15 -19.16
C ALA A 84 -0.46 -22.07 -18.10
N ALA A 85 0.80 -21.73 -17.84
CA ALA A 85 1.19 -20.67 -16.92
C ALA A 85 0.73 -19.30 -17.43
N TYR A 86 0.92 -19.02 -18.73
CA TYR A 86 0.48 -17.79 -19.36
C TYR A 86 -1.04 -17.59 -19.23
N LYS A 87 -1.84 -18.62 -19.56
CA LYS A 87 -3.31 -18.56 -19.43
C LYS A 87 -3.76 -18.35 -17.98
N LEU A 88 -3.10 -19.01 -17.03
CA LEU A 88 -3.38 -18.85 -15.60
C LEU A 88 -3.02 -17.44 -15.08
N ALA A 89 -2.01 -16.81 -15.68
CA ALA A 89 -1.55 -15.47 -15.31
C ALA A 89 -2.33 -14.33 -15.98
N LEU A 90 -3.20 -14.59 -16.97
CA LEU A 90 -3.95 -13.53 -17.64
C LEU A 90 -4.95 -12.86 -16.68
N PRO A 91 -5.08 -11.53 -16.71
CA PRO A 91 -6.14 -10.85 -15.97
C PRO A 91 -7.54 -11.22 -16.48
N ASP A 92 -8.50 -11.36 -15.58
CA ASP A 92 -9.92 -11.44 -15.89
C ASP A 92 -10.48 -10.04 -16.15
N THR A 93 -10.35 -9.60 -17.41
CA THR A 93 -10.75 -8.25 -17.84
C THR A 93 -12.25 -7.99 -17.76
N VAL A 94 -13.09 -9.04 -17.65
CA VAL A 94 -14.56 -8.87 -17.52
C VAL A 94 -14.89 -8.14 -16.22
N GLN A 95 -14.04 -8.24 -15.21
CA GLN A 95 -14.23 -7.56 -13.95
C GLN A 95 -14.25 -6.03 -14.06
N TRP A 96 -13.61 -5.44 -15.09
CA TRP A 96 -13.79 -4.02 -15.38
C TRP A 96 -15.22 -3.70 -15.79
N ILE A 97 -15.85 -4.54 -16.61
CA ILE A 97 -17.23 -4.35 -17.09
C ILE A 97 -18.22 -4.54 -15.94
N ASN A 98 -17.96 -5.52 -15.08
CA ASN A 98 -18.84 -5.84 -13.95
C ASN A 98 -18.80 -4.78 -12.83
N HIS A 99 -17.67 -4.06 -12.70
CA HIS A 99 -17.40 -3.21 -11.54
C HIS A 99 -17.10 -1.74 -11.86
N THR A 100 -17.27 -1.31 -13.12
CA THR A 100 -17.13 0.10 -13.47
C THR A 100 -18.07 0.50 -14.60
N GLU A 101 -18.63 1.71 -14.50
CA GLU A 101 -19.51 2.29 -15.54
C GLU A 101 -18.80 2.44 -16.91
N TYR A 102 -17.49 2.70 -16.90
CA TYR A 102 -16.64 2.82 -18.10
C TYR A 102 -15.77 1.59 -18.34
N GLY A 103 -16.27 0.41 -17.99
CA GLY A 103 -15.48 -0.83 -17.95
C GLY A 103 -15.01 -1.36 -19.29
N LYS A 104 -15.74 -1.15 -20.37
CA LYS A 104 -15.37 -1.71 -21.69
C LYS A 104 -14.02 -1.17 -22.20
N PRO A 105 -13.77 0.15 -22.26
CA PRO A 105 -12.45 0.66 -22.59
C PRO A 105 -11.33 0.12 -21.69
N LEU A 106 -11.59 -0.04 -20.39
CA LEU A 106 -10.60 -0.54 -19.43
C LEU A 106 -10.31 -2.04 -19.63
N ALA A 107 -11.34 -2.84 -19.90
CA ALA A 107 -11.20 -4.25 -20.24
C ALA A 107 -10.29 -4.47 -21.45
N GLU A 108 -10.42 -3.62 -22.47
CA GLU A 108 -9.64 -3.71 -23.71
C GLU A 108 -8.21 -3.16 -23.54
N ASN A 109 -8.03 -2.10 -22.76
CA ASN A 109 -6.81 -1.27 -22.82
C ASN A 109 -5.97 -1.24 -21.53
N TYR A 110 -6.53 -1.52 -20.35
CA TYR A 110 -5.87 -1.21 -19.08
C TYR A 110 -4.48 -1.85 -18.93
N LEU A 111 -4.34 -3.14 -19.26
CA LEU A 111 -3.05 -3.82 -19.12
C LEU A 111 -2.00 -3.33 -20.14
N ARG A 112 -2.41 -3.04 -21.38
CA ARG A 112 -1.50 -2.95 -22.54
C ARG A 112 -1.32 -1.56 -23.13
N HIS A 113 -2.25 -0.64 -22.90
CA HIS A 113 -2.18 0.67 -23.51
C HIS A 113 -1.11 1.54 -22.82
N PRO A 114 -0.28 2.29 -23.56
CA PRO A 114 0.83 3.07 -22.99
C PRO A 114 0.44 4.03 -21.86
N ALA A 115 -0.79 4.57 -21.88
CA ALA A 115 -1.31 5.46 -20.84
C ALA A 115 -1.40 4.78 -19.45
N TYR A 116 -1.56 3.47 -19.41
CA TYR A 116 -1.73 2.70 -18.17
C TYR A 116 -0.47 1.91 -17.78
N LYS A 117 0.65 2.10 -18.48
CA LYS A 117 1.90 1.36 -18.26
C LYS A 117 2.38 1.42 -16.80
N ASN A 118 2.20 2.58 -16.16
CA ASN A 118 2.65 2.85 -14.79
C ASN A 118 1.52 2.72 -13.75
N HIS A 119 0.38 2.12 -14.11
CA HIS A 119 -0.72 1.86 -13.18
C HIS A 119 -0.56 0.46 -12.56
N PRO A 120 -1.12 0.21 -11.37
CA PRO A 120 -1.01 -1.09 -10.73
C PRO A 120 -1.73 -2.16 -11.56
N VAL A 121 -1.14 -3.35 -11.65
CA VAL A 121 -1.82 -4.50 -12.23
C VAL A 121 -2.97 -4.93 -11.30
N VAL A 122 -4.13 -5.18 -11.89
CA VAL A 122 -5.35 -5.63 -11.21
C VAL A 122 -6.04 -6.71 -12.01
N ASN A 123 -7.18 -7.22 -11.52
CA ASN A 123 -7.93 -8.29 -12.17
C ASN A 123 -7.13 -9.59 -12.34
N ILE A 124 -6.13 -9.84 -11.51
CA ILE A 124 -5.41 -11.12 -11.50
C ILE A 124 -5.84 -11.96 -10.30
N SER A 125 -5.63 -13.27 -10.39
CA SER A 125 -5.87 -14.16 -9.25
C SER A 125 -4.70 -14.12 -8.26
N HIS A 126 -4.95 -14.52 -7.01
CA HIS A 126 -3.89 -14.75 -6.02
C HIS A 126 -2.81 -15.72 -6.55
N LYS A 127 -3.23 -16.78 -7.23
CA LYS A 127 -2.30 -17.76 -7.81
C LYS A 127 -1.43 -17.16 -8.93
N ALA A 128 -1.96 -16.22 -9.71
CA ALA A 128 -1.20 -15.49 -10.72
C ALA A 128 -0.16 -14.54 -10.08
N ALA A 129 -0.52 -13.85 -8.98
CA ALA A 129 0.42 -13.04 -8.21
C ALA A 129 1.55 -13.89 -7.59
N THR A 130 1.22 -15.06 -7.05
CA THR A 130 2.23 -16.03 -6.55
C THR A 130 3.13 -16.55 -7.67
N LEU A 131 2.57 -16.88 -8.83
CA LEU A 131 3.35 -17.31 -10.00
C LEU A 131 4.30 -16.21 -10.49
N PHE A 132 3.89 -14.94 -10.44
CA PHE A 132 4.78 -13.81 -10.72
C PHE A 132 5.96 -13.77 -9.73
N CYS A 133 5.71 -14.01 -8.45
CA CYS A 133 6.76 -14.04 -7.42
C CYS A 133 7.73 -15.21 -7.61
N GLU A 134 7.23 -16.39 -7.98
CA GLU A 134 8.03 -17.57 -8.36
C GLU A 134 8.93 -17.24 -9.56
N TRP A 135 8.35 -16.67 -10.62
CA TRP A 135 9.08 -16.23 -11.80
C TRP A 135 10.17 -15.19 -11.48
N LEU A 136 9.85 -14.20 -10.63
CA LEU A 136 10.80 -13.16 -10.24
C LEU A 136 11.96 -13.75 -9.42
N THR A 137 11.67 -14.73 -8.56
CA THR A 137 12.67 -15.50 -7.81
C THR A 137 13.63 -16.23 -8.73
N GLU A 138 13.12 -16.97 -9.71
CA GLU A 138 13.95 -17.66 -10.70
C GLU A 138 14.78 -16.67 -11.51
N LYS A 139 14.14 -15.64 -12.08
CA LYS A 139 14.79 -14.64 -12.92
C LYS A 139 15.88 -13.87 -12.17
N HIS A 140 15.67 -13.54 -10.90
CA HIS A 140 16.68 -12.87 -10.09
C HIS A 140 17.86 -13.80 -9.79
N ASN A 141 17.59 -15.01 -9.27
CA ASN A 141 18.64 -15.92 -8.84
C ASN A 141 19.43 -16.56 -10.01
N SER A 142 18.84 -16.66 -11.21
CA SER A 142 19.57 -17.11 -12.41
C SER A 142 20.58 -16.07 -12.91
N ASN A 143 20.39 -14.79 -12.57
CA ASN A 143 21.27 -13.69 -12.96
C ASN A 143 22.27 -13.29 -11.86
N SER A 144 22.18 -13.86 -10.66
CA SER A 144 23.12 -13.62 -9.57
C SER A 144 24.31 -14.58 -9.66
N GLU A 145 25.53 -14.06 -9.51
CA GLU A 145 26.74 -14.88 -9.30
C GLU A 145 26.57 -15.78 -8.06
N ALA A 146 27.31 -16.90 -8.01
CA ALA A 146 27.26 -17.86 -6.91
C ALA A 146 27.38 -17.15 -5.54
N GLY A 147 26.28 -17.13 -4.78
CA GLY A 147 26.16 -16.30 -3.58
C GLY A 147 24.78 -16.39 -2.91
N THR A 148 24.43 -15.35 -2.16
CA THR A 148 23.15 -15.26 -1.42
C THR A 148 21.96 -15.33 -2.36
N ARG A 149 21.07 -16.29 -2.10
CA ARG A 149 19.82 -16.46 -2.83
C ARG A 149 18.70 -15.65 -2.17
N TYR A 150 17.76 -15.18 -2.98
CA TYR A 150 16.61 -14.41 -2.53
C TYR A 150 15.31 -15.09 -2.93
N VAL A 151 14.30 -14.97 -2.09
CA VAL A 151 12.93 -15.42 -2.37
C VAL A 151 12.04 -14.19 -2.48
N PHE A 152 11.32 -14.10 -3.60
CA PHE A 152 10.28 -13.11 -3.82
C PHE A 152 8.92 -13.76 -3.55
N ARG A 153 8.06 -13.05 -2.82
CA ARG A 153 6.73 -13.54 -2.42
C ARG A 153 5.79 -12.39 -2.09
N LEU A 154 4.51 -12.72 -1.93
CA LEU A 154 3.56 -11.81 -1.28
C LEU A 154 3.98 -11.56 0.17
N PRO A 155 3.72 -10.34 0.70
CA PRO A 155 3.94 -10.05 2.11
C PRO A 155 3.01 -10.88 3.00
N THR A 156 3.49 -11.23 4.19
CA THR A 156 2.61 -11.60 5.30
C THR A 156 1.84 -10.36 5.78
N HIS A 157 0.73 -10.53 6.50
CA HIS A 157 -0.01 -9.40 7.06
C HIS A 157 0.88 -8.55 8.01
N SER A 158 1.69 -9.20 8.86
CA SER A 158 2.58 -8.49 9.80
C SER A 158 3.70 -7.72 9.12
N GLU A 159 4.29 -8.26 8.04
CA GLU A 159 5.28 -7.53 7.24
C GLU A 159 4.67 -6.30 6.57
N TRP A 160 3.51 -6.46 5.92
CA TRP A 160 2.84 -5.34 5.27
C TRP A 160 2.50 -4.24 6.28
N LEU A 161 1.93 -4.62 7.42
CA LEU A 161 1.56 -3.67 8.47
C LEU A 161 2.78 -2.97 9.06
N ARG A 162 3.85 -3.72 9.39
CA ARG A 162 5.13 -3.18 9.89
C ARG A 162 5.70 -2.13 8.93
N ALA A 163 5.64 -2.42 7.63
CA ALA A 163 6.11 -1.54 6.58
C ALA A 163 5.24 -0.29 6.45
N ALA A 164 3.92 -0.43 6.46
CA ALA A 164 2.97 0.69 6.39
C ALA A 164 3.11 1.64 7.58
N GLN A 165 3.27 1.09 8.79
CA GLN A 165 3.31 1.84 10.04
C GLN A 165 4.66 2.48 10.36
N ALA A 166 5.73 2.06 9.69
CA ALA A 166 7.11 2.47 9.97
C ALA A 166 7.50 2.31 11.46
N GLY A 167 6.89 1.35 12.17
CA GLY A 167 7.21 1.00 13.55
C GLY A 167 6.45 1.76 14.62
N GLU A 168 5.47 2.57 14.25
CA GLU A 168 4.57 3.24 15.18
C GLU A 168 3.12 2.89 14.84
N ASN A 169 2.26 2.80 15.86
CA ASN A 169 0.84 2.50 15.67
C ASN A 169 0.09 3.69 15.06
N ARG A 170 0.26 3.90 13.75
CA ARG A 170 -0.35 4.99 12.98
C ARG A 170 -1.51 4.45 12.12
N PRO A 171 -2.60 5.22 11.96
CA PRO A 171 -3.75 4.81 11.14
C PRO A 171 -3.44 4.82 9.65
N TYR A 172 -2.56 5.69 9.19
CA TYR A 172 -2.12 5.78 7.80
C TYR A 172 -0.58 5.73 7.73
N SER A 173 -0.04 5.52 6.53
CA SER A 173 1.40 5.36 6.30
C SER A 173 2.23 6.64 6.47
N TRP A 174 1.63 7.70 7.01
CA TRP A 174 2.26 8.99 7.22
C TRP A 174 2.04 9.52 8.64
N ASN A 175 2.76 10.59 8.98
CA ASN A 175 2.88 11.09 10.37
C ASN A 175 1.67 11.89 10.90
N THR A 176 0.49 11.74 10.30
CA THR A 176 -0.73 12.43 10.74
C THR A 176 -1.95 11.52 10.63
N PRO A 177 -2.97 11.67 11.48
CA PRO A 177 -4.19 10.87 11.40
C PRO A 177 -5.17 11.34 10.32
N TYR A 178 -4.79 12.29 9.46
CA TYR A 178 -5.69 12.91 8.48
C TYR A 178 -5.39 12.42 7.06
N LEU A 179 -6.45 12.26 6.25
CA LEU A 179 -6.38 11.90 4.82
C LEU A 179 -5.86 13.03 3.93
N ARG A 180 -5.76 14.25 4.49
CA ARG A 180 -5.31 15.45 3.80
C ARG A 180 -4.03 15.98 4.42
N ASP A 181 -3.19 16.58 3.59
CA ASP A 181 -2.03 17.35 4.03
C ASP A 181 -2.40 18.75 4.54
N THR A 182 -1.40 19.54 4.89
CA THR A 182 -1.54 20.92 5.39
C THR A 182 -2.12 21.88 4.35
N GLU A 183 -2.06 21.54 3.07
CA GLU A 183 -2.62 22.29 1.95
C GLU A 183 -4.05 21.80 1.60
N GLY A 184 -4.58 20.82 2.32
CA GLY A 184 -5.91 20.26 2.11
C GLY A 184 -6.00 19.26 0.95
N ARG A 185 -4.88 18.80 0.39
CA ARG A 185 -4.84 17.81 -0.71
C ARG A 185 -4.94 16.41 -0.15
N PHE A 186 -5.69 15.52 -0.82
CA PHE A 186 -5.72 14.11 -0.45
C PHE A 186 -4.36 13.45 -0.66
N ARG A 187 -4.01 12.55 0.27
CA ARG A 187 -2.72 11.83 0.26
C ARG A 187 -2.78 10.42 -0.32
N ALA A 188 -3.96 9.99 -0.73
CA ALA A 188 -4.25 8.66 -1.25
C ALA A 188 -5.37 8.74 -2.28
N ASN A 189 -5.44 7.73 -3.15
CA ASN A 189 -6.55 7.54 -4.07
C ASN A 189 -7.65 6.70 -3.38
N PHE A 190 -8.79 7.28 -3.03
CA PHE A 190 -9.88 6.61 -2.33
C PHE A 190 -11.22 7.31 -2.60
N LYS A 191 -12.34 6.61 -2.40
CA LYS A 191 -13.68 7.17 -2.56
C LYS A 191 -13.98 8.15 -1.42
N HIS A 192 -14.17 9.41 -1.75
CA HIS A 192 -14.56 10.43 -0.79
C HIS A 192 -16.03 10.80 -0.92
N ILE A 193 -16.77 10.76 0.19
CA ILE A 193 -18.14 11.28 0.27
C ILE A 193 -18.07 12.71 0.83
N PRO A 194 -18.44 13.73 0.05
CA PRO A 194 -18.49 15.11 0.52
C PRO A 194 -19.58 15.30 1.58
N ASN A 195 -19.33 16.19 2.55
CA ASN A 195 -20.23 16.44 3.67
C ASN A 195 -21.61 16.97 3.23
N GLU A 196 -21.67 17.64 2.08
CA GLU A 196 -22.89 18.18 1.47
C GLU A 196 -23.88 17.08 1.05
N LEU A 197 -23.43 15.83 0.95
CA LEU A 197 -24.28 14.67 0.67
C LEU A 197 -24.65 13.89 1.93
N LEU A 198 -24.14 14.28 3.11
CA LEU A 198 -24.40 13.63 4.38
C LEU A 198 -25.54 14.31 5.12
N SER A 199 -26.38 13.52 5.78
CA SER A 199 -27.42 13.96 6.70
C SER A 199 -27.22 13.28 8.05
N PHE A 200 -27.47 13.99 9.13
CA PHE A 200 -27.50 13.40 10.47
C PHE A 200 -28.95 13.19 10.89
N ASP A 201 -29.33 11.92 11.05
CA ASP A 201 -30.65 11.56 11.53
C ASP A 201 -30.71 11.71 13.06
N GLN A 202 -31.54 12.66 13.51
CA GLN A 202 -31.71 12.97 14.93
C GLN A 202 -32.37 11.84 15.73
N GLN A 203 -33.13 10.94 15.08
CA GLN A 203 -33.79 9.83 15.77
C GLN A 203 -32.84 8.66 15.97
N THR A 204 -32.13 8.27 14.92
CA THR A 204 -31.19 7.13 14.96
C THR A 204 -29.80 7.53 15.46
N GLN A 205 -29.49 8.83 15.51
CA GLN A 205 -28.16 9.37 15.81
C GLN A 205 -27.09 8.85 14.84
N GLN A 206 -27.50 8.55 13.60
CA GLN A 206 -26.62 8.01 12.56
C GLN A 206 -26.43 9.01 11.42
N ILE A 207 -25.26 8.95 10.80
CA ILE A 207 -24.96 9.65 9.55
C ILE A 207 -25.46 8.78 8.39
N SER A 208 -26.20 9.38 7.46
CA SER A 208 -26.71 8.74 6.25
C SER A 208 -26.51 9.63 5.03
N ILE A 209 -26.73 9.09 3.83
CA ILE A 209 -26.78 9.89 2.62
C ILE A 209 -28.10 10.67 2.58
N ALA A 210 -28.03 11.97 2.32
CA ALA A 210 -29.20 12.82 2.23
C ALA A 210 -30.15 12.33 1.11
N PRO A 211 -31.44 12.09 1.39
CA PRO A 211 -32.37 11.44 0.47
C PRO A 211 -32.66 12.24 -0.81
N ASN A 212 -32.50 13.57 -0.77
CA ASN A 212 -32.64 14.48 -1.92
C ASN A 212 -31.30 15.10 -2.33
N SER A 213 -30.19 14.40 -2.07
CA SER A 213 -28.88 14.86 -2.52
C SER A 213 -28.92 15.09 -4.03
N ARG A 214 -28.80 16.35 -4.46
CA ARG A 214 -28.69 16.67 -5.88
C ARG A 214 -27.46 15.94 -6.42
N LYS A 215 -27.57 15.33 -7.60
CA LYS A 215 -26.40 14.86 -8.36
C LYS A 215 -25.55 16.09 -8.70
N HIS A 216 -24.61 16.43 -7.83
CA HIS A 216 -23.63 17.48 -8.07
C HIS A 216 -22.62 16.90 -9.07
N GLY A 217 -22.36 17.56 -10.20
CA GLY A 217 -21.69 16.94 -11.37
C GLY A 217 -20.38 16.15 -11.09
N PHE A 218 -19.61 16.53 -10.07
CA PHE A 218 -18.37 15.85 -9.65
C PHE A 218 -18.56 14.64 -8.71
N PHE A 219 -19.79 14.44 -8.20
CA PHE A 219 -20.15 13.37 -7.29
C PHE A 219 -21.20 12.47 -7.96
N GLN A 220 -20.87 11.19 -8.12
CA GLN A 220 -21.74 10.21 -8.77
C GLN A 220 -21.97 9.03 -7.83
N THR A 221 -23.05 8.30 -8.06
CA THR A 221 -23.27 7.00 -7.44
C THR A 221 -22.49 5.96 -8.20
N ASP A 222 -21.74 5.11 -7.52
CA ASP A 222 -21.18 3.91 -8.13
C ASP A 222 -22.29 2.92 -8.53
N GLU A 223 -21.91 1.79 -9.12
CA GLU A 223 -22.82 0.71 -9.51
C GLU A 223 -23.65 0.12 -8.37
N ASN A 224 -23.20 0.28 -7.13
CA ASN A 224 -23.89 -0.17 -5.93
C ASN A 224 -24.79 0.94 -5.34
N GLY A 225 -24.91 2.08 -6.03
CA GLY A 225 -25.70 3.21 -5.58
C GLY A 225 -25.03 4.06 -4.50
N ILE A 226 -23.75 3.84 -4.19
CA ILE A 226 -23.02 4.58 -3.15
C ILE A 226 -22.49 5.89 -3.76
N PRO A 227 -22.90 7.07 -3.26
CA PRO A 227 -22.40 8.35 -3.76
C PRO A 227 -20.94 8.56 -3.34
N GLY A 228 -20.18 9.26 -4.17
CA GLY A 228 -18.82 9.69 -3.85
C GLY A 228 -18.16 10.44 -5.00
N THR A 229 -16.89 10.77 -4.82
CA THR A 229 -16.04 11.28 -5.89
C THR A 229 -16.05 10.33 -7.09
N LYS A 230 -16.13 10.89 -8.31
CA LYS A 230 -16.03 10.12 -9.56
C LYS A 230 -14.60 9.65 -9.82
N ILE A 231 -14.11 8.75 -8.97
CA ILE A 231 -12.86 8.02 -9.17
C ILE A 231 -13.24 6.72 -9.84
N THR A 232 -12.77 6.55 -11.07
CA THR A 232 -13.16 5.40 -11.92
C THR A 232 -12.05 4.39 -12.08
N ILE A 233 -10.82 4.72 -11.67
CA ILE A 233 -9.62 3.88 -11.83
C ILE A 233 -8.57 4.19 -10.76
N ALA A 234 -7.62 3.26 -10.62
CA ALA A 234 -6.34 3.50 -9.96
C ALA A 234 -5.55 4.63 -10.67
N THR A 235 -4.65 5.26 -9.94
CA THR A 235 -3.65 6.22 -10.45
C THR A 235 -2.32 5.52 -10.71
N PRO A 236 -1.33 6.17 -11.36
CA PRO A 236 0.02 5.65 -11.42
C PRO A 236 0.58 5.26 -10.05
N VAL A 237 1.41 4.23 -10.00
CA VAL A 237 1.91 3.65 -8.74
C VAL A 237 2.82 4.59 -7.95
N ASP A 238 3.34 5.64 -8.59
CA ASP A 238 4.17 6.70 -8.02
C ASP A 238 3.41 8.03 -7.79
N ALA A 239 2.07 8.00 -7.92
CA ALA A 239 1.22 9.14 -7.56
C ALA A 239 1.25 9.42 -6.05
N TYR A 240 0.83 10.63 -5.66
CA TYR A 240 0.85 11.13 -4.28
C TYR A 240 2.29 11.21 -3.72
N TRP A 241 2.45 11.00 -2.42
CA TRP A 241 3.72 11.10 -1.72
C TRP A 241 4.00 9.80 -0.99
N ALA A 242 5.27 9.44 -0.90
CA ALA A 242 5.70 8.33 -0.08
C ALA A 242 5.26 8.51 1.39
N GLY A 243 4.93 7.40 2.04
CA GLY A 243 4.77 7.30 3.47
C GLY A 243 6.11 7.39 4.21
N THR A 244 6.08 7.26 5.54
CA THR A 244 7.23 7.41 6.43
C THR A 244 8.33 6.37 6.14
N SER A 245 7.96 5.17 5.68
CA SER A 245 8.92 4.14 5.24
C SER A 245 9.48 4.38 3.82
N GLY A 246 9.06 5.42 3.11
CA GLY A 246 9.45 5.63 1.70
C GLY A 246 8.67 4.79 0.69
N LEU A 247 7.58 4.15 1.11
CA LEU A 247 6.65 3.36 0.29
C LEU A 247 5.51 4.22 -0.22
N TYR A 248 5.08 4.00 -1.45
CA TYR A 248 3.96 4.69 -2.07
C TYR A 248 2.69 3.84 -2.00
N ASN A 249 1.54 4.50 -1.96
CA ASN A 249 0.22 3.89 -2.05
C ASN A 249 0.00 2.69 -1.09
N MET A 250 0.55 2.75 0.12
CA MET A 250 0.17 1.77 1.17
C MET A 250 -1.28 1.96 1.62
N ASN A 251 -1.87 3.14 1.38
CA ASN A 251 -3.26 3.44 1.69
C ASN A 251 -3.96 3.87 0.40
N GLY A 252 -5.05 3.18 0.04
CA GLY A 252 -5.81 3.44 -1.19
C GLY A 252 -5.11 2.94 -2.45
N ASN A 253 -5.48 3.53 -3.58
CA ASN A 253 -5.13 3.08 -4.93
C ASN A 253 -5.62 1.66 -5.22
N VAL A 254 -4.88 0.58 -4.99
CA VAL A 254 -5.44 -0.78 -4.99
C VAL A 254 -5.16 -1.49 -3.69
N ALA A 255 -6.13 -2.25 -3.19
CA ALA A 255 -5.91 -3.12 -2.05
C ALA A 255 -4.90 -4.21 -2.45
N GLU A 256 -4.06 -4.63 -1.53
CA GLU A 256 -2.92 -5.48 -1.85
C GLU A 256 -3.06 -6.88 -1.29
N MET A 257 -2.94 -7.88 -2.18
CA MET A 257 -2.94 -9.28 -1.76
C MET A 257 -1.77 -9.57 -0.81
N ILE A 258 -2.07 -10.27 0.27
CA ILE A 258 -1.07 -10.87 1.17
C ILE A 258 -0.94 -12.38 0.88
N ASP A 259 -0.02 -13.05 1.56
CA ASP A 259 0.19 -14.50 1.48
C ASP A 259 -1.08 -15.34 1.73
N THR A 260 -2.03 -14.79 2.48
CA THR A 260 -3.32 -15.39 2.79
C THR A 260 -4.32 -15.13 1.66
N LYS A 261 -4.64 -16.18 0.88
CA LYS A 261 -5.59 -16.11 -0.24
C LYS A 261 -6.95 -15.54 0.20
N GLY A 262 -7.46 -14.57 -0.58
CA GLY A 262 -8.77 -13.95 -0.35
C GLY A 262 -8.74 -12.80 0.65
N ILE A 263 -7.55 -12.44 1.15
CA ILE A 263 -7.32 -11.29 2.04
C ILE A 263 -6.41 -10.27 1.35
N ALA A 264 -6.85 -9.02 1.33
CA ALA A 264 -6.08 -7.88 0.88
C ALA A 264 -6.09 -6.76 1.94
N VAL A 265 -5.13 -5.85 1.88
CA VAL A 265 -4.93 -4.79 2.89
C VAL A 265 -4.71 -3.42 2.24
N GLY A 266 -4.80 -2.34 3.03
CA GLY A 266 -4.54 -0.95 2.58
C GLY A 266 -5.71 -0.25 1.87
N GLY A 267 -6.72 -1.00 1.43
CA GLY A 267 -7.91 -0.47 0.77
C GLY A 267 -7.64 0.02 -0.66
N SER A 268 -8.68 0.45 -1.36
CA SER A 268 -8.61 0.78 -2.80
C SER A 268 -9.18 2.16 -3.13
N TRP A 269 -9.05 2.55 -4.39
CA TRP A 269 -9.67 3.73 -4.98
C TRP A 269 -11.20 3.78 -4.82
N ASN A 270 -11.84 2.63 -4.55
CA ASN A 270 -13.27 2.51 -4.34
C ASN A 270 -13.69 2.38 -2.86
N CYS A 271 -12.73 2.46 -1.93
CA CYS A 271 -12.94 2.37 -0.48
C CYS A 271 -13.10 3.76 0.17
N LEU A 272 -13.83 3.85 1.28
CA LEU A 272 -13.94 5.10 2.05
C LEU A 272 -12.68 5.36 2.88
N GLY A 273 -12.55 6.58 3.40
CA GLY A 273 -11.38 7.01 4.14
C GLY A 273 -11.00 6.13 5.34
N ASN A 274 -11.98 5.59 6.06
CA ASN A 274 -11.71 4.68 7.17
C ASN A 274 -11.28 3.28 6.71
N ASP A 275 -11.66 2.90 5.49
CA ASP A 275 -11.42 1.57 4.91
C ASP A 275 -10.10 1.47 4.15
N VAL A 276 -9.31 2.56 4.14
CA VAL A 276 -7.95 2.61 3.59
C VAL A 276 -6.87 2.75 4.67
N GLN A 277 -7.21 2.54 5.95
CA GLN A 277 -6.23 2.59 7.04
C GLN A 277 -5.26 1.40 6.98
N ASN A 278 -4.12 1.54 7.64
CA ASN A 278 -3.09 0.49 7.75
C ASN A 278 -3.65 -0.81 8.33
N THR A 279 -4.65 -0.73 9.21
CA THR A 279 -5.31 -1.88 9.84
C THR A 279 -6.52 -2.39 9.05
N SER A 280 -6.89 -1.75 7.94
CA SER A 280 -8.03 -2.14 7.13
C SER A 280 -7.73 -3.44 6.38
N VAL A 281 -8.63 -4.42 6.54
CA VAL A 281 -8.57 -5.71 5.86
C VAL A 281 -9.78 -5.86 4.95
N MET A 282 -9.52 -6.16 3.67
CA MET A 282 -10.51 -6.41 2.65
C MET A 282 -10.58 -7.90 2.33
N LYS A 283 -11.78 -8.47 2.38
CA LYS A 283 -12.05 -9.80 1.81
C LYS A 283 -12.38 -9.65 0.33
N TYR A 284 -11.84 -10.52 -0.49
CA TYR A 284 -12.10 -10.52 -1.93
C TYR A 284 -12.25 -11.96 -2.45
N ASN A 285 -13.06 -12.14 -3.49
CA ASN A 285 -13.30 -13.44 -4.11
C ASN A 285 -12.89 -13.42 -5.58
N GLY A 286 -11.64 -13.81 -5.85
CA GLY A 286 -11.11 -13.87 -7.21
C GLY A 286 -10.62 -12.52 -7.74
N PRO A 287 -10.36 -12.43 -9.05
CA PRO A 287 -9.93 -11.19 -9.72
C PRO A 287 -10.85 -9.99 -9.44
N SER A 288 -10.26 -8.81 -9.24
CA SER A 288 -11.00 -7.57 -8.99
C SER A 288 -10.21 -6.33 -9.44
N PRO A 289 -10.87 -5.25 -9.93
CA PRO A 289 -10.19 -4.03 -10.33
C PRO A 289 -9.74 -3.17 -9.14
N PHE A 290 -10.17 -3.57 -7.94
CA PHE A 290 -9.83 -2.93 -6.67
C PHE A 290 -8.61 -3.57 -6.00
N VAL A 291 -8.13 -4.72 -6.50
CA VAL A 291 -7.11 -5.54 -5.83
C VAL A 291 -5.92 -5.78 -6.77
N GLY A 292 -4.75 -5.34 -6.33
CA GLY A 292 -3.45 -5.65 -6.92
C GLY A 292 -2.52 -6.27 -5.88
N PHE A 293 -1.21 -6.08 -6.01
CA PHE A 293 -0.25 -6.59 -5.03
C PHE A 293 1.09 -5.87 -5.14
N ARG A 294 1.92 -6.09 -4.12
CA ARG A 294 3.33 -5.72 -4.09
C ARG A 294 4.17 -6.90 -3.61
N VAL A 295 5.49 -6.82 -3.76
CA VAL A 295 6.38 -7.96 -3.57
C VAL A 295 7.33 -7.73 -2.40
N VAL A 296 7.46 -8.75 -1.54
CA VAL A 296 8.53 -8.85 -0.54
C VAL A 296 9.67 -9.68 -1.11
N MET A 297 10.89 -9.25 -0.82
CA MET A 297 12.12 -9.98 -1.07
C MET A 297 12.81 -10.27 0.27
N ALA A 298 13.05 -11.56 0.53
CA ALA A 298 13.78 -12.02 1.71
C ALA A 298 14.97 -12.86 1.27
N LYS A 299 16.03 -12.91 2.10
CA LYS A 299 17.12 -13.87 1.89
C LYS A 299 16.58 -15.27 2.12
N GLU A 300 16.97 -16.20 1.24
CA GLU A 300 16.70 -17.63 1.47
C GLU A 300 17.46 -18.07 2.73
N SER A 301 16.75 -18.63 3.71
CA SER A 301 17.38 -19.22 4.88
C SER A 301 18.13 -20.48 4.45
N ASN A 302 19.39 -20.60 4.82
CA ASN A 302 20.18 -21.82 4.64
C ASN A 302 19.61 -22.99 5.43
#